data_AF-A0A067GUM2-F1
#
_entry.id   AF-A0A067GUM2-F1
#
_cell.length_a   1.000
_cell.length_b   1.000
_cell.length_c   1.000
_cell.angle_alpha   90.00
_cell.angle_beta   90.00
_cell.angle_gamma   90.00
#
_symmetry.space_group_name_H-M   'P 1'
#
loop_
_entity.id
_entity.type
_entity.pdbx_description
1 polymer ?
#
loop_
_entity_poly.entity_id
_entity_poly.type
_entity_poly.pdbx_seq_one_letter_code
_entity_poly.pdbx_strand_id
1 'polypeptide(L)'
;MKHILQTIHIFDAGTPSSSPQRVTFSDSLMDENIQIARSLITKWDDTSLSCSISSLFSSDNCQDAKDYLKAVYDLQTAMHYLITHHSTSDKLVLAQTLMQTAMKRLEREFYQMLKINGEYLDHESVFVSSSRASRASFSDLEDYEVSETESRISDDAISEMERVSTAAMADLKAIANCMISAGYGKECARIYKIIRKRLLGER
;
A
#
# COMPACT_ATOMS: atom_id res chain seq x y z
N MET A 1 6.08 4.97 -13.53
CA MET A 1 7.20 5.58 -14.31
C MET A 1 6.81 6.21 -15.65
N LYS A 2 5.94 5.60 -16.46
CA LYS A 2 5.57 6.12 -17.79
C LYS A 2 4.95 7.53 -17.78
N HIS A 3 4.40 7.96 -16.64
CA HIS A 3 3.76 9.28 -16.46
C HIS A 3 4.67 10.36 -15.87
N ILE A 4 5.80 10.00 -15.25
CA ILE A 4 6.74 11.02 -14.71
C ILE A 4 7.53 11.68 -15.85
N LEU A 5 7.65 11.00 -16.99
CA LEU A 5 8.35 11.50 -18.17
C LEU A 5 7.47 12.39 -19.08
N GLN A 6 6.18 12.54 -18.79
CA GLN A 6 5.24 13.21 -19.71
C GLN A 6 4.97 14.69 -19.38
N THR A 7 5.60 15.22 -18.33
CA THR A 7 5.47 16.62 -17.89
C THR A 7 6.74 17.45 -18.17
N ILE A 8 7.50 17.12 -19.22
CA ILE A 8 8.60 17.97 -19.70
C ILE A 8 8.23 18.49 -21.08
N HIS A 9 7.26 19.40 -21.13
CA HIS A 9 7.19 20.40 -22.19
C HIS A 9 6.70 21.72 -21.59
N ILE A 10 7.62 22.69 -21.58
CA ILE A 10 7.40 24.14 -21.57
C ILE A 10 7.03 24.75 -20.20
N PHE A 11 8.02 25.34 -19.54
CA PHE A 11 8.00 26.77 -19.16
C PHE A 11 9.42 27.25 -18.78
N ASP A 12 9.92 28.21 -19.55
CA ASP A 12 11.08 29.04 -19.22
C ASP A 12 10.55 30.35 -18.63
N ALA A 13 10.97 30.68 -17.39
CA ALA A 13 11.14 32.05 -16.87
C ALA A 13 11.48 32.01 -15.37
N GLY A 14 12.69 32.48 -15.03
CA GLY A 14 13.05 32.95 -13.69
C GLY A 14 13.88 31.97 -12.86
N THR A 15 15.21 32.00 -13.02
CA THR A 15 16.14 31.32 -12.11
C THR A 15 16.08 31.94 -10.70
N PRO A 16 15.71 31.20 -9.65
CA PRO A 16 16.11 31.59 -8.30
C PRO A 16 17.61 31.29 -8.15
N SER A 17 18.38 32.29 -7.75
CA SER A 17 19.79 32.13 -7.36
C SER A 17 19.87 31.15 -6.20
N SER A 18 20.14 29.87 -6.51
CA SER A 18 20.36 28.84 -5.50
C SER A 18 21.82 28.90 -5.08
N SER A 19 22.07 29.08 -3.77
CA SER A 19 23.43 29.17 -3.24
C SER A 19 24.19 27.85 -3.49
N PRO A 20 25.47 27.88 -3.91
CA PRO A 20 26.25 26.68 -4.22
C PRO A 20 26.28 25.66 -3.07
N GLN A 21 26.32 26.15 -1.82
CA GLN A 21 26.29 25.31 -0.62
C GLN A 21 24.99 24.49 -0.53
N ARG A 22 23.84 25.08 -0.83
CA ARG A 22 22.53 24.40 -0.71
C ARG A 22 22.40 23.26 -1.71
N VAL A 23 22.98 23.42 -2.91
CA VAL A 23 23.02 22.37 -3.94
C VAL A 23 23.88 21.20 -3.44
N THR A 24 25.09 21.46 -2.95
CA THR A 24 25.97 20.38 -2.43
C THR A 24 25.38 19.62 -1.24
N PHE A 25 24.69 20.30 -0.32
CA PHE A 25 24.00 19.63 0.79
C PHE A 25 22.83 18.78 0.30
N SER A 26 22.04 19.30 -0.65
CA SER A 26 20.92 18.56 -1.24
C SER A 26 21.40 17.34 -2.02
N ASP A 27 22.48 17.47 -2.78
CA ASP A 27 23.11 16.36 -3.51
C ASP A 27 23.54 15.23 -2.57
N SER A 28 24.18 15.58 -1.45
CA SER A 28 24.61 14.60 -0.44
C SER A 28 23.42 13.87 0.18
N LEU A 29 22.34 14.59 0.52
CA LEU A 29 21.14 14.01 1.11
C LEU A 29 20.42 13.10 0.11
N MET A 30 20.28 13.52 -1.15
CA MET A 30 19.64 12.68 -2.18
C MET A 30 20.48 11.44 -2.49
N ASP A 31 21.81 11.53 -2.45
CA ASP A 31 22.68 10.37 -2.58
C ASP A 31 22.50 9.38 -1.42
N GLU A 32 22.45 9.88 -0.18
CA GLU A 32 22.18 9.06 1.01
C GLU A 32 20.83 8.34 0.89
N ASN A 33 19.77 9.04 0.48
CA ASN A 33 18.46 8.43 0.23
C ASN A 33 18.52 7.29 -0.79
N ILE A 34 19.29 7.45 -1.86
CA ILE A 34 19.48 6.40 -2.88
C ILE A 34 20.21 5.20 -2.28
N GLN A 35 21.24 5.41 -1.46
CA GLN A 35 21.98 4.30 -0.83
C GLN A 35 21.14 3.56 0.21
N ILE A 36 20.38 4.27 1.04
CA ILE A 36 19.44 3.67 2.00
C ILE A 36 18.41 2.83 1.25
N ALA A 37 17.79 3.40 0.20
CA ALA A 37 16.84 2.68 -0.63
C ALA A 37 17.48 1.46 -1.30
N ARG A 38 18.70 1.58 -1.82
CA ARG A 38 19.45 0.46 -2.40
C ARG A 38 19.61 -0.68 -1.40
N SER A 39 20.07 -0.38 -0.19
CA SER A 39 20.29 -1.38 0.86
C SER A 39 19.00 -2.10 1.23
N LEU A 40 17.93 -1.36 1.50
CA LEU A 40 16.63 -1.94 1.87
C LEU A 40 15.99 -2.73 0.72
N ILE A 41 16.01 -2.19 -0.50
CA ILE A 41 15.40 -2.86 -1.66
C ILE A 41 16.14 -4.16 -1.98
N THR A 42 17.47 -4.15 -2.01
CA THR A 42 18.26 -5.35 -2.30
C THR A 42 18.14 -6.41 -1.20
N LYS A 43 18.14 -6.01 0.08
CA LYS A 43 17.84 -6.91 1.22
C LYS A 43 16.58 -7.74 0.96
N TRP A 44 15.52 -7.07 0.51
CA TRP A 44 14.22 -7.71 0.28
C TRP A 44 14.06 -8.34 -1.12
N ASP A 45 14.97 -8.08 -2.06
CA ASP A 45 15.01 -8.71 -3.38
C ASP A 45 15.83 -10.03 -3.36
N ASP A 46 16.98 -10.03 -2.68
CA ASP A 46 17.86 -11.20 -2.50
C ASP A 46 17.22 -12.30 -1.64
N THR A 47 16.32 -11.91 -0.73
CA THR A 47 15.50 -12.86 0.04
C THR A 47 14.61 -13.73 -0.87
N SER A 48 14.52 -13.45 -2.18
CA SER A 48 13.86 -14.33 -3.17
C SER A 48 14.48 -15.73 -3.29
N LEU A 49 15.74 -15.94 -2.91
CA LEU A 49 16.39 -17.27 -2.89
C LEU A 49 16.12 -18.04 -1.59
N SER A 50 15.88 -17.33 -0.50
CA SER A 50 15.56 -17.87 0.82
C SER A 50 14.05 -17.75 1.06
N CYS A 51 13.30 -18.64 0.42
CA CYS A 51 11.87 -18.83 0.64
C CYS A 51 10.99 -17.65 0.18
N SER A 52 10.16 -17.96 -0.80
CA SER A 52 8.88 -17.31 -1.16
C SER A 52 7.90 -17.05 0.01
N ILE A 53 8.30 -17.24 1.26
CA ILE A 53 7.46 -17.31 2.46
C ILE A 53 7.59 -16.06 3.34
N SER A 54 8.72 -15.34 3.31
CA SER A 54 8.88 -14.15 4.16
C SER A 54 8.16 -12.94 3.55
N SER A 55 6.92 -12.72 3.98
CA SER A 55 6.12 -11.53 3.71
C SER A 55 6.72 -10.32 4.42
N LEU A 56 6.90 -9.22 3.68
CA LEU A 56 7.40 -7.95 4.23
C LEU A 56 6.41 -7.38 5.25
N PHE A 57 5.11 -7.64 5.04
CA PHE A 57 4.01 -7.14 5.88
C PHE A 57 3.49 -8.21 6.85
N SER A 58 4.38 -9.08 7.34
CA SER A 58 4.07 -9.97 8.47
C SER A 58 4.09 -9.19 9.79
N SER A 59 3.37 -9.70 10.80
CA SER A 59 3.34 -9.14 12.17
C SER A 59 4.75 -8.86 12.72
N ASP A 60 5.70 -9.75 12.40
CA ASP A 60 7.06 -9.73 12.94
C ASP A 60 7.96 -8.70 12.22
N ASN A 61 7.53 -8.20 11.05
CA ASN A 61 8.31 -7.32 10.16
C ASN A 61 7.68 -5.92 10.00
N CYS A 62 6.76 -5.53 10.88
CA CYS A 62 6.02 -4.25 10.78
C CYS A 62 6.94 -3.02 10.64
N GLN A 63 8.07 -3.00 11.35
CA GLN A 63 9.04 -1.90 11.26
C GLN A 63 9.77 -1.89 9.92
N ASP A 64 10.23 -3.06 9.46
CA ASP A 64 10.87 -3.22 8.16
C ASP A 64 9.94 -2.79 7.01
N ALA A 65 8.63 -3.08 7.11
CA ALA A 65 7.63 -2.62 6.15
C ALA A 65 7.53 -1.09 6.08
N LYS A 66 7.50 -0.42 7.23
CA LYS A 66 7.47 1.05 7.30
C LYS A 66 8.74 1.67 6.73
N ASP A 67 9.89 1.12 7.10
CA ASP A 67 11.19 1.59 6.62
C ASP A 67 11.32 1.39 5.10
N TYR A 68 10.80 0.28 4.58
CA TYR A 68 10.73 0.03 3.15
C TYR A 68 9.88 1.07 2.41
N LEU A 69 8.65 1.31 2.89
CA LEU A 69 7.75 2.30 2.28
C LEU A 69 8.34 3.71 2.34
N LYS A 70 9.00 4.06 3.46
CA LYS A 70 9.71 5.34 3.60
C LYS A 70 10.86 5.44 2.60
N ALA A 71 11.68 4.39 2.46
CA ALA A 71 12.80 4.38 1.52
C ALA A 71 12.34 4.53 0.07
N VAL A 72 11.18 3.96 -0.30
CA VAL A 72 10.57 4.16 -1.62
C VAL A 72 10.14 5.62 -1.83
N TYR A 73 9.54 6.24 -0.82
CA TYR A 73 9.17 7.65 -0.87
C TYR A 73 10.40 8.57 -0.98
N ASP A 74 11.44 8.31 -0.19
CA ASP A 74 12.69 9.08 -0.21
C ASP A 74 13.41 8.90 -1.57
N LEU A 75 13.40 7.68 -2.12
CA LEU A 75 13.90 7.40 -3.46
C LEU A 75 13.12 8.19 -4.53
N GLN A 76 11.79 8.25 -4.42
CA GLN A 76 10.97 9.06 -5.31
C GLN A 76 11.36 10.54 -5.24
N THR A 77 11.58 11.06 -4.04
CA THR A 77 12.01 12.46 -3.84
C THR A 77 13.38 12.71 -4.47
N ALA A 78 14.33 11.81 -4.26
CA ALA A 78 15.65 11.85 -4.87
C ALA A 78 15.58 11.79 -6.40
N MET A 79 14.70 10.96 -6.97
CA MET A 79 14.48 10.89 -8.42
C MET A 79 13.96 12.20 -9.00
N HIS A 80 12.99 12.85 -8.35
CA HIS A 80 12.48 14.16 -8.82
C HIS A 80 13.59 15.22 -8.82
N TYR A 81 14.41 15.25 -7.76
CA TYR A 81 15.56 16.14 -7.68
C TYR A 81 16.60 15.85 -8.77
N LEU A 82 16.92 14.58 -9.03
CA LEU A 82 17.86 14.21 -10.08
C LEU A 82 17.33 14.56 -11.47
N ILE A 83 16.02 14.49 -11.71
CA ILE A 83 15.45 14.90 -12.99
C ILE A 83 15.63 16.42 -13.21
N THR A 84 15.52 17.23 -12.16
CA THR A 84 15.64 18.70 -12.28
C THR A 84 17.10 19.19 -12.33
N HIS A 85 18.03 18.48 -11.69
CA HIS A 85 19.42 18.94 -11.54
C HIS A 85 20.46 18.10 -12.30
N HIS A 86 20.21 16.80 -12.51
CA HIS A 86 21.20 15.83 -13.02
C HIS A 86 20.56 14.76 -13.93
N SER A 87 19.83 15.21 -14.95
CA SER A 87 18.94 14.36 -15.77
C SER A 87 19.65 13.26 -16.58
N THR A 88 20.97 13.37 -16.81
CA THR A 88 21.78 12.37 -17.53
C THR A 88 22.73 11.58 -16.64
N SER A 89 22.55 11.64 -15.31
CA SER A 89 23.44 10.98 -14.36
C SER A 89 23.16 9.48 -14.23
N ASP A 90 24.21 8.66 -14.12
CA ASP A 90 24.11 7.22 -13.80
C ASP A 90 23.30 6.96 -12.52
N LYS A 91 23.29 7.93 -11.60
CA LYS A 91 22.47 7.87 -10.38
C LYS A 91 20.97 7.83 -10.68
N LEU A 92 20.51 8.54 -11.72
CA LEU A 92 19.10 8.51 -12.11
C LEU A 92 18.73 7.14 -12.67
N VAL A 93 19.61 6.53 -13.47
CA VAL A 93 19.41 5.17 -14.00
C VAL A 93 19.36 4.14 -12.87
N LEU A 94 20.27 4.25 -11.90
CA LEU A 94 20.25 3.42 -10.69
C LEU A 94 18.94 3.61 -9.91
N ALA A 95 18.55 4.85 -9.64
CA ALA A 95 17.34 5.16 -8.89
C ALA A 95 16.07 4.65 -9.59
N GLN A 96 16.00 4.77 -10.92
CA GLN A 96 14.93 4.17 -11.73
C GLN A 96 14.92 2.65 -11.60
N THR A 97 16.08 2.00 -11.67
CA THR A 97 16.17 0.54 -11.52
C THR A 97 15.68 0.10 -10.15
N LEU A 98 16.13 0.77 -9.08
CA LEU A 98 15.69 0.50 -7.71
C LEU A 98 14.19 0.68 -7.53
N MET A 99 13.62 1.76 -8.08
CA MET A 99 12.18 2.01 -7.99
C MET A 99 11.38 0.93 -8.73
N GLN A 100 11.85 0.43 -9.88
CA GLN A 100 11.19 -0.69 -10.56
C GLN A 100 11.22 -1.97 -9.73
N THR A 101 12.36 -2.31 -9.12
CA THR A 101 12.49 -3.46 -8.23
C THR A 101 11.57 -3.32 -7.02
N ALA A 102 11.54 -2.14 -6.41
CA ALA A 102 10.69 -1.88 -5.25
C ALA A 102 9.20 -2.06 -5.58
N MET A 103 8.76 -1.53 -6.72
CA MET A 103 7.37 -1.64 -7.15
C MET A 103 6.98 -3.08 -7.46
N LYS A 104 7.86 -3.88 -8.09
CA LYS A 104 7.62 -5.31 -8.29
C LYS A 104 7.44 -6.06 -6.97
N ARG A 105 8.20 -5.71 -5.94
CA ARG A 105 8.02 -6.29 -4.60
C ARG A 105 6.68 -5.87 -4.01
N LEU A 106 6.35 -4.58 -4.01
CA LEU A 106 5.07 -4.09 -3.49
C LEU A 106 3.87 -4.68 -4.24
N GLU A 107 3.96 -4.88 -5.56
CA GLU A 107 2.93 -5.60 -6.34
C GLU A 107 2.71 -7.02 -5.84
N ARG A 108 3.78 -7.75 -5.51
CA ARG A 108 3.69 -9.11 -4.95
C ARG A 108 3.06 -9.12 -3.56
N GLU A 109 3.53 -8.24 -2.67
CA GLU A 109 2.99 -8.11 -1.31
C GLU A 109 1.50 -7.73 -1.35
N PHE A 110 1.14 -6.74 -2.16
CA PHE A 110 -0.25 -6.30 -2.33
C PHE A 110 -1.14 -7.45 -2.83
N TYR A 111 -0.66 -8.23 -3.80
CA TYR A 111 -1.37 -9.41 -4.28
C TYR A 111 -1.51 -10.48 -3.17
N GLN A 112 -0.43 -10.78 -2.45
CA GLN A 112 -0.43 -11.79 -1.39
C GLN A 112 -1.39 -11.42 -0.25
N MET A 113 -1.33 -10.17 0.23
CA MET A 113 -2.23 -9.68 1.28
C MET A 113 -3.69 -9.72 0.84
N LEU A 114 -4.01 -9.24 -0.37
CA LEU A 114 -5.38 -9.31 -0.90
C LEU A 114 -5.85 -10.75 -1.11
N LYS A 115 -4.96 -11.67 -1.52
CA LYS A 115 -5.29 -13.08 -1.71
C LYS A 115 -5.64 -13.73 -0.37
N ILE A 116 -4.79 -13.56 0.64
CA ILE A 116 -5.01 -14.11 1.98
C ILE A 116 -6.34 -13.59 2.55
N ASN A 117 -6.55 -12.27 2.53
CA ASN A 117 -7.82 -11.67 2.98
C ASN A 117 -9.03 -12.15 2.15
N GLY A 118 -8.85 -12.43 0.86
CA GLY A 118 -9.90 -12.96 -0.01
C GLY A 118 -10.25 -14.43 0.26
N GLU A 119 -9.27 -15.29 0.54
CA GLU A 119 -9.48 -16.70 0.91
C GLU A 119 -10.19 -16.84 2.26
N TYR A 120 -9.97 -15.91 3.21
CA TYR A 120 -10.74 -15.84 4.45
C TYR A 120 -12.23 -15.51 4.23
N LEU A 121 -12.58 -14.78 3.17
CA LEU A 121 -13.98 -14.45 2.84
C LEU A 121 -14.71 -15.59 2.11
N ASP A 122 -13.97 -16.48 1.43
CA ASP A 122 -14.54 -17.67 0.80
C ASP A 122 -14.92 -18.72 1.87
N HIS A 123 -14.08 -18.87 2.92
CA HIS A 123 -14.35 -19.76 4.04
C HIS A 123 -15.52 -19.30 4.95
N GLU A 124 -15.83 -18.01 4.97
CA GLU A 124 -16.96 -17.42 5.72
C GLU A 124 -18.25 -17.31 4.88
N SER A 125 -18.21 -17.65 3.58
CA SER A 125 -19.42 -17.68 2.73
C SER A 125 -20.41 -18.80 3.14
N VAL A 126 -20.00 -19.70 4.04
CA VAL A 126 -20.84 -20.76 4.62
C VAL A 126 -21.41 -20.37 6.00
N PHE A 127 -20.89 -19.34 6.70
CA PHE A 127 -21.30 -19.07 8.09
C PHE A 127 -22.23 -17.88 8.32
N VAL A 128 -22.49 -17.01 7.32
CA VAL A 128 -23.45 -15.89 7.47
C VAL A 128 -24.77 -16.09 6.70
N SER A 129 -25.17 -17.34 6.46
CA SER A 129 -26.55 -17.66 5.99
C SER A 129 -27.45 -18.29 7.06
N SER A 130 -26.94 -18.54 8.28
CA SER A 130 -27.77 -19.07 9.38
C SER A 130 -28.03 -18.02 10.46
N SER A 131 -28.72 -16.93 10.11
CA SER A 131 -29.43 -16.06 11.07
C SER A 131 -30.55 -15.27 10.40
N ARG A 132 -31.30 -15.89 9.49
CA ARG A 132 -32.63 -15.41 9.06
C ARG A 132 -33.69 -16.52 9.10
N ALA A 133 -33.62 -17.37 10.10
CA ALA A 133 -34.77 -18.13 10.55
C ALA A 133 -35.33 -17.42 11.79
N SER A 134 -36.34 -16.58 11.57
CA SER A 134 -37.41 -16.20 12.52
C SER A 134 -37.95 -14.83 12.15
N ARG A 135 -38.90 -14.78 11.21
CA ARG A 135 -39.97 -13.79 11.28
C ARG A 135 -41.29 -14.51 11.11
N ALA A 136 -41.80 -14.89 12.27
CA ALA A 136 -43.11 -15.42 12.50
C ALA A 136 -44.19 -14.48 11.94
N SER A 137 -45.26 -15.10 11.48
CA SER A 137 -46.56 -14.50 11.21
C SER A 137 -46.99 -13.62 12.38
N PHE A 138 -47.32 -12.35 12.13
CA PHE A 138 -47.98 -11.49 13.11
C PHE A 138 -49.32 -11.06 12.55
N SER A 139 -50.39 -11.53 13.19
CA SER A 139 -51.70 -10.90 13.11
C SER A 139 -51.77 -9.71 14.06
N ASP A 140 -52.58 -8.76 13.64
CA ASP A 140 -53.17 -7.60 14.30
C ASP A 140 -53.24 -7.57 15.84
N LEU A 141 -52.88 -6.41 16.43
CA LEU A 141 -53.67 -5.59 17.40
C LEU A 141 -52.79 -4.69 18.31
N GLU A 142 -53.03 -3.38 18.20
CA GLU A 142 -53.10 -2.28 19.20
C GLU A 142 -52.01 -2.03 20.30
N ASP A 143 -51.51 -0.78 20.25
CA ASP A 143 -51.36 0.24 21.32
C ASP A 143 -50.27 0.19 22.43
N TYR A 144 -49.62 1.37 22.55
CA TYR A 144 -48.99 2.09 23.67
C TYR A 144 -47.63 1.73 24.33
N GLU A 145 -46.87 2.83 24.46
CA GLU A 145 -45.82 3.26 25.41
C GLU A 145 -44.30 3.06 25.18
N VAL A 146 -43.63 4.20 25.37
CA VAL A 146 -42.21 4.54 25.32
C VAL A 146 -41.42 3.84 26.44
N SER A 147 -40.24 3.31 26.12
CA SER A 147 -39.18 3.13 27.12
C SER A 147 -37.81 3.30 26.48
N GLU A 148 -37.08 4.31 26.95
CA GLU A 148 -35.71 4.61 26.58
C GLU A 148 -34.78 3.54 27.19
N THR A 149 -34.08 2.79 26.34
CA THR A 149 -32.99 1.93 26.79
C THR A 149 -31.68 2.38 26.15
N GLU A 150 -30.91 3.09 26.96
CA GLU A 150 -29.51 3.42 26.79
C GLU A 150 -28.70 2.12 26.58
N SER A 151 -28.64 1.63 25.34
CA SER A 151 -27.76 0.52 24.99
C SER A 151 -26.33 1.06 24.87
N ARG A 152 -25.61 1.00 25.99
CA ARG A 152 -24.15 1.18 26.03
C ARG A 152 -23.52 0.09 25.17
N ILE A 153 -23.26 0.41 23.90
CA ILE A 153 -22.49 -0.44 23.00
C ILE A 153 -21.09 -0.54 23.60
N SER A 154 -20.80 -1.71 24.18
CA SER A 154 -19.49 -2.06 24.71
C SER A 154 -18.48 -2.05 23.57
N ASP A 155 -17.54 -1.11 23.62
CA ASP A 155 -16.43 -0.91 22.67
C ASP A 155 -15.34 -2.02 22.76
N ASP A 156 -15.62 -3.14 23.46
CA ASP A 156 -14.65 -4.16 23.85
C ASP A 156 -14.99 -5.58 23.32
N ALA A 157 -15.62 -5.68 22.15
CA ALA A 157 -15.95 -6.96 21.52
C ALA A 157 -15.53 -7.06 20.06
N ILE A 158 -14.51 -6.30 19.64
CA ILE A 158 -13.88 -6.49 18.33
C ILE A 158 -13.15 -7.83 18.37
N SER A 159 -13.59 -8.80 17.58
CA SER A 159 -12.96 -10.12 17.51
C SER A 159 -11.48 -9.99 17.13
N GLU A 160 -10.60 -10.86 17.63
CA GLU A 160 -9.19 -10.91 17.23
C GLU A 160 -9.02 -10.98 15.70
N MET A 161 -9.94 -11.70 15.03
CA MET A 161 -10.04 -11.79 13.57
C MET A 161 -10.37 -10.43 12.90
N GLU A 162 -11.18 -9.60 13.55
CA GLU A 162 -11.54 -8.26 13.09
C GLU A 162 -10.37 -7.28 13.31
N ARG A 163 -9.60 -7.44 14.39
CA ARG A 163 -8.35 -6.68 14.61
C ARG A 163 -7.24 -7.04 13.62
N VAL A 164 -7.05 -8.32 13.31
CA VAL A 164 -6.11 -8.78 12.27
C VAL A 164 -6.52 -8.26 10.89
N SER A 165 -7.83 -8.23 10.61
CA SER A 165 -8.37 -7.67 9.36
C SER A 165 -8.17 -6.15 9.25
N THR A 166 -8.34 -5.39 10.33
CA THR A 166 -8.12 -3.93 10.31
C THR A 166 -6.65 -3.55 10.12
N ALA A 167 -5.71 -4.27 10.74
CA ALA A 167 -4.28 -4.08 10.52
C ALA A 167 -3.89 -4.39 9.06
N ALA A 168 -4.32 -5.54 8.53
CA ALA A 168 -4.07 -5.90 7.14
C ALA A 168 -4.66 -4.89 6.15
N MET A 169 -5.85 -4.33 6.45
CA MET A 169 -6.46 -3.27 5.64
C MET A 169 -5.69 -1.95 5.70
N ALA A 170 -5.10 -1.61 6.85
CA ALA A 170 -4.24 -0.43 6.99
C ALA A 170 -2.96 -0.59 6.15
N ASP A 171 -2.34 -1.77 6.18
CA ASP A 171 -1.16 -2.09 5.38
C ASP A 171 -1.46 -2.10 3.88
N LEU A 172 -2.58 -2.73 3.47
CA LEU A 172 -3.07 -2.68 2.09
C LEU A 172 -3.25 -1.24 1.61
N LYS A 173 -3.81 -0.37 2.45
CA LYS A 173 -3.96 1.06 2.15
C LYS A 173 -2.61 1.76 2.02
N ALA A 174 -1.66 1.48 2.92
CA ALA A 174 -0.32 2.05 2.89
C ALA A 174 0.43 1.66 1.60
N ILE A 175 0.38 0.38 1.23
CA ILE A 175 0.98 -0.13 -0.01
C ILE A 175 0.33 0.52 -1.23
N ALA A 176 -1.01 0.55 -1.29
CA ALA A 176 -1.73 1.15 -2.41
C ALA A 176 -1.40 2.64 -2.58
N ASN A 177 -1.38 3.41 -1.49
CA ASN A 177 -1.02 4.82 -1.51
C ASN A 177 0.41 5.03 -2.01
N CYS A 178 1.36 4.20 -1.54
CA CYS A 178 2.75 4.24 -2.00
C CYS A 178 2.86 3.98 -3.51
N MET A 179 2.23 2.90 -4.00
CA MET A 179 2.23 2.55 -5.42
C MET A 179 1.58 3.63 -6.28
N ILE A 180 0.44 4.18 -5.86
CA ILE A 180 -0.26 5.25 -6.59
C ILE A 180 0.63 6.49 -6.68
N SER A 181 1.21 6.91 -5.55
CA SER A 181 2.09 8.09 -5.48
C SER A 181 3.33 7.92 -6.35
N ALA A 182 3.91 6.72 -6.42
CA ALA A 182 5.04 6.39 -7.30
C ALA A 182 4.66 6.28 -8.80
N GLY A 183 3.38 6.43 -9.15
CA GLY A 183 2.89 6.36 -10.53
C GLY A 183 2.66 4.93 -11.04
N TYR A 184 2.36 4.00 -10.14
CA TYR A 184 2.02 2.59 -10.37
C TYR A 184 0.54 2.28 -10.05
N GLY A 185 -0.32 3.29 -10.07
CA GLY A 185 -1.75 3.14 -9.77
C GLY A 185 -2.49 2.20 -10.73
N LYS A 186 -2.05 2.10 -12.00
CA LYS A 186 -2.64 1.16 -12.98
C LYS A 186 -2.35 -0.28 -12.59
N GLU A 187 -1.14 -0.55 -12.11
CA GLU A 187 -0.67 -1.83 -11.61
C GLU A 187 -1.43 -2.24 -10.36
N CYS A 188 -1.50 -1.33 -9.39
CA CYS A 188 -2.30 -1.49 -8.17
C CYS A 188 -3.76 -1.86 -8.49
N ALA A 189 -4.42 -1.09 -9.37
CA ALA A 189 -5.81 -1.31 -9.74
C ALA A 189 -6.01 -2.65 -10.49
N ARG A 190 -5.04 -3.06 -11.32
CA ARG A 190 -5.09 -4.34 -12.03
C ARG A 190 -5.07 -5.52 -11.06
N ILE A 191 -4.17 -5.49 -10.08
CA ILE A 191 -4.06 -6.54 -9.05
C ILE A 191 -5.37 -6.66 -8.28
N TYR A 192 -5.92 -5.54 -7.81
CA TYR A 192 -7.21 -5.52 -7.11
C TYR A 192 -8.34 -6.12 -7.97
N LYS A 193 -8.42 -5.76 -9.25
CA LYS A 193 -9.43 -6.29 -10.19
C LYS A 193 -9.30 -7.81 -10.38
N ILE A 194 -8.08 -8.33 -10.51
CA ILE A 194 -7.84 -9.78 -10.68
C ILE A 194 -8.41 -10.55 -9.49
N ILE A 195 -8.12 -10.09 -8.28
CA ILE A 195 -8.57 -10.76 -7.06
C ILE A 195 -10.09 -10.64 -6.90
N ARG A 196 -10.65 -9.43 -7.09
CA ARG A 196 -12.10 -9.22 -7.03
C ARG A 196 -12.86 -10.06 -8.05
N LYS A 197 -12.31 -10.25 -9.26
CA LYS A 197 -12.94 -11.11 -10.28
C LYS A 197 -12.91 -12.59 -9.86
N ARG A 198 -11.83 -13.07 -9.23
CA ARG A 198 -11.75 -14.45 -8.73
C ARG A 198 -12.79 -14.71 -7.64
N LEU A 199 -12.93 -13.78 -6.70
CA LEU A 199 -13.95 -13.88 -5.65
C LEU A 199 -15.40 -13.82 -6.16
N LEU A 200 -15.65 -13.23 -7.33
CA LEU A 200 -16.99 -13.11 -7.92
C LEU A 200 -17.29 -14.17 -9.00
N GLY A 201 -16.25 -14.82 -9.53
CA GLY A 201 -16.33 -15.74 -10.67
C GLY A 201 -16.43 -17.21 -10.30
N GLU A 202 -16.49 -17.52 -9.00
CA GLU A 202 -16.73 -18.86 -8.46
C GLU A 202 -18.18 -18.91 -7.94
N ARG A 203 -19.12 -19.13 -8.86
CA ARG A 203 -20.48 -19.61 -8.62
C ARG A 203 -20.97 -20.38 -9.84
#